data_AF-A0A1R4H3Z4-F1
#
_entry.id   AF-A0A1R4H3Z4-F1
#
_cell.length_a   1.000
_cell.length_b   1.000
_cell.length_c   1.000
_cell.angle_alpha   90.00
_cell.angle_beta   90.00
_cell.angle_gamma   90.00
#
_symmetry.space_group_name_H-M   'P 1'
#
loop_
_entity.id
_entity.type
_entity.pdbx_description
1 polymer ?
#
loop_
_entity_poly.entity_id
_entity_poly.type
_entity_poly.pdbx_seq_one_letter_code
_entity_poly.pdbx_strand_id
1 'polypeptide(L)'
;MKTKLLITLLLTAGLLTACAEMNPHPMDMSQAVLNAETKADHEALAKHYDEAADEMQLKVDEHKKLLSQYESKAYLYGRQAQDLKTHCYSLINSYEKAVEANRKMAEMHRGMAQ
;
A
#
# COMPACT_ATOMS: atom_id res chain seq x y z
N MET A 1 15.03 31.42 38.17
CA MET A 1 13.93 31.15 37.20
C MET A 1 14.36 31.10 35.74
N LYS A 2 15.65 31.25 35.39
CA LYS A 2 16.12 31.25 33.99
C LYS A 2 16.69 29.90 33.51
N THR A 3 17.22 29.08 34.41
CA THR A 3 17.77 27.75 34.09
C THR A 3 16.70 26.66 33.95
N LYS A 4 15.60 26.76 34.69
CA LYS A 4 14.46 25.83 34.56
C LYS A 4 13.74 25.97 33.20
N LEU A 5 13.67 27.18 32.64
CA LEU A 5 13.08 27.45 31.32
C LEU A 5 13.91 26.85 30.16
N LEU A 6 15.23 26.76 30.32
CA LEU A 6 16.12 26.18 29.31
C LEU A 6 16.04 24.64 29.28
N ILE A 7 15.83 23.99 30.43
CA ILE A 7 15.74 22.53 30.51
C ILE A 7 14.40 22.03 29.94
N THR A 8 13.30 22.77 30.13
CA THR A 8 12.00 22.41 29.54
C THR A 8 11.98 22.55 28.01
N LEU A 9 12.79 23.47 27.45
CA LEU A 9 12.84 23.70 26.00
C LEU A 9 13.59 22.59 25.24
N LEU A 10 14.52 21.89 25.90
CA LEU A 10 15.29 20.81 25.27
C LEU A 10 14.54 19.46 25.18
N LEU A 11 13.53 19.25 26.02
CA LEU A 11 12.79 17.97 26.08
C LEU A 11 11.73 17.81 24.98
N THR A 12 11.28 18.90 24.35
CA THR A 12 10.25 18.84 23.28
C THR A 12 10.83 18.76 21.87
N ALA A 13 12.15 18.87 21.69
CA ALA A 13 12.79 18.87 20.37
C ALA A 13 13.15 17.46 19.85
N GLY A 14 12.90 16.39 20.62
CA GLY A 14 13.43 15.04 20.35
C GLY A 14 12.50 14.02 19.69
N LEU A 15 11.27 14.37 19.31
CA LEU A 15 10.26 13.37 18.87
C LEU A 15 9.77 13.50 17.42
N LEU A 16 10.49 14.20 16.54
CA LEU A 16 10.06 14.42 15.15
C LEU A 16 10.75 13.53 14.09
N THR A 17 11.56 12.53 14.45
CA THR A 17 12.35 11.76 13.46
C THR A 17 11.88 10.33 13.15
N ALA A 18 10.68 9.92 13.54
CA ALA A 18 10.24 8.53 13.33
C ALA A 18 9.31 8.28 12.12
N CYS A 19 9.08 9.27 11.24
CA CYS A 19 8.40 9.05 9.96
C CYS A 19 9.31 9.44 8.80
N ALA A 20 10.55 8.93 8.79
CA ALA A 20 11.18 8.71 7.50
C ALA A 20 10.42 7.52 6.90
N GLU A 21 9.42 7.79 6.05
CA GLU A 21 9.06 6.82 5.03
C GLU A 21 10.38 6.39 4.38
N MET A 22 10.81 5.16 4.67
CA MET A 22 11.73 4.46 3.78
C MET A 22 10.94 4.28 2.51
N ASN A 23 10.91 5.32 1.68
CA ASN A 23 10.57 5.19 0.29
C ASN A 23 11.87 4.69 -0.34
N PRO A 24 12.06 3.37 -0.49
CA PRO A 24 13.23 2.90 -1.23
C PRO A 24 13.09 3.54 -2.60
N HIS A 25 14.21 4.02 -3.16
CA HIS A 25 14.22 4.51 -4.53
C HIS A 25 13.36 3.57 -5.40
N PRO A 26 12.31 4.05 -6.08
CA PRO A 26 11.35 3.17 -6.74
C PRO A 26 12.11 2.22 -7.65
N MET A 27 11.96 0.92 -7.40
CA MET A 27 12.59 -0.13 -8.19
C MET A 27 12.00 -0.05 -9.60
N ASP A 28 12.85 0.13 -10.62
CA ASP A 28 12.39 -0.06 -12.00
C ASP A 28 12.11 -1.55 -12.19
N MET A 29 10.84 -1.93 -12.03
CA MET A 29 10.41 -3.32 -12.11
C MET A 29 10.71 -3.95 -13.47
N SER A 30 10.75 -3.16 -14.55
CA SER A 30 11.08 -3.70 -15.86
C SER A 30 12.53 -4.13 -15.92
N GLN A 31 13.44 -3.27 -15.45
CA GLN A 31 14.87 -3.61 -15.37
C GLN A 31 15.15 -4.69 -14.32
N ALA A 32 14.50 -4.62 -13.15
CA ALA A 32 14.71 -5.56 -12.07
C ALA A 32 14.30 -6.99 -12.45
N VAL A 33 13.16 -7.16 -13.14
CA VAL A 33 12.75 -8.48 -13.65
C VAL A 33 13.68 -8.98 -14.74
N LEU A 34 14.14 -8.11 -15.65
CA LEU A 34 15.04 -8.50 -16.75
C LEU A 34 16.44 -8.91 -16.27
N ASN A 35 16.95 -8.24 -15.23
CA ASN A 35 18.33 -8.41 -14.76
C ASN A 35 18.44 -9.36 -13.54
N ALA A 36 17.35 -9.97 -13.08
CA ALA A 36 17.39 -10.88 -11.95
C ALA A 36 18.03 -12.21 -12.33
N GLU A 37 19.21 -12.49 -11.77
CA GLU A 37 19.98 -13.70 -12.07
C GLU A 37 20.26 -14.53 -10.81
N THR A 38 20.35 -13.87 -9.66
CA THR A 38 20.71 -14.51 -8.40
C THR A 38 19.47 -14.84 -7.58
N LYS A 39 19.65 -15.79 -6.65
CA LYS A 39 18.66 -16.06 -5.60
C LYS A 39 18.20 -14.79 -4.89
N ALA A 40 19.13 -13.91 -4.54
CA ALA A 40 18.82 -12.66 -3.84
C ALA A 40 17.98 -11.70 -4.70
N ASP A 41 18.21 -11.65 -6.02
CA ASP A 41 17.42 -10.83 -6.93
C ASP A 41 15.97 -11.30 -7.00
N HIS A 42 15.78 -12.62 -7.13
CA HIS A 42 14.44 -13.21 -7.14
C HIS A 42 13.74 -13.10 -5.77
N GLU A 43 14.45 -13.21 -4.65
CA GLU A 43 13.90 -12.94 -3.32
C GLU A 43 13.44 -11.48 -3.17
N ALA A 44 14.23 -10.52 -3.70
CA ALA A 44 13.88 -9.11 -3.68
C ALA A 44 12.63 -8.81 -4.53
N LEU A 45 12.54 -9.40 -5.73
CA LEU A 45 11.34 -9.29 -6.58
C LEU A 45 10.12 -9.91 -5.91
N ALA A 46 10.27 -11.09 -5.29
CA ALA A 46 9.16 -11.73 -4.58
C ALA A 46 8.62 -10.84 -3.46
N LYS A 47 9.53 -10.27 -2.65
CA LYS A 47 9.18 -9.35 -1.58
C LYS A 47 8.45 -8.11 -2.12
N HIS A 48 8.96 -7.48 -3.19
CA HIS A 48 8.31 -6.32 -3.79
C HIS A 48 6.88 -6.64 -4.26
N TYR A 49 6.68 -7.77 -4.92
CA TYR A 49 5.35 -8.18 -5.37
C TYR A 49 4.40 -8.50 -4.19
N ASP A 50 4.89 -9.06 -3.08
CA ASP A 50 4.07 -9.21 -1.87
C ASP A 50 3.64 -7.85 -1.29
N GLU A 51 4.58 -6.91 -1.17
CA GLU A 51 4.31 -5.57 -0.67
C GLU A 51 3.28 -4.85 -1.55
N ALA A 52 3.43 -4.94 -2.88
CA ALA A 52 2.45 -4.41 -3.83
C ALA A 52 1.08 -5.09 -3.68
N ALA A 53 1.03 -6.41 -3.44
CA ALA A 53 -0.22 -7.11 -3.16
C ALA A 53 -0.89 -6.60 -1.88
N ASP A 54 -0.11 -6.37 -0.81
CA ASP A 54 -0.62 -5.86 0.45
C ASP A 54 -1.17 -4.43 0.30
N GLU A 55 -0.49 -3.57 -0.44
CA GLU A 55 -0.99 -2.24 -0.79
C GLU A 55 -2.32 -2.28 -1.55
N MET A 56 -2.46 -3.21 -2.52
CA MET A 56 -3.72 -3.37 -3.25
C MET A 56 -4.82 -3.93 -2.35
N GLN A 57 -4.49 -4.81 -1.41
CA GLN A 57 -5.45 -5.33 -0.45
C GLN A 57 -5.99 -4.22 0.48
N LEU A 58 -5.14 -3.30 0.93
CA LEU A 58 -5.59 -2.13 1.69
C LEU A 58 -6.59 -1.28 0.90
N LYS A 59 -6.37 -1.13 -0.42
CA LYS A 59 -7.32 -0.42 -1.31
C LYS A 59 -8.63 -1.18 -1.48
N VAL A 60 -8.60 -2.51 -1.57
CA VAL A 60 -9.81 -3.34 -1.56
C VAL A 60 -10.63 -3.06 -0.30
N ASP A 61 -9.99 -3.06 0.86
CA ASP A 61 -10.67 -2.88 2.15
C ASP A 61 -11.24 -1.46 2.29
N GLU A 62 -10.48 -0.45 1.86
CA GLU A 62 -10.95 0.95 1.79
C GLU A 62 -12.21 1.08 0.93
N HIS A 63 -12.19 0.53 -0.29
CA HIS A 63 -13.34 0.62 -1.19
C HIS A 63 -14.53 -0.22 -0.75
N LYS A 64 -14.32 -1.37 -0.07
CA LYS A 64 -15.41 -2.11 0.59
C LYS A 64 -16.09 -1.28 1.66
N LYS A 65 -15.32 -0.53 2.45
CA LYS A 65 -15.89 0.40 3.45
C LYS A 65 -16.67 1.55 2.81
N LEU A 66 -16.14 2.16 1.75
CA LEU A 66 -16.85 3.21 1.01
C LEU A 66 -18.14 2.70 0.38
N LEU A 67 -18.10 1.53 -0.26
CA LEU A 67 -19.26 0.89 -0.84
C LEU A 67 -20.36 0.67 0.21
N SER A 68 -20.01 0.14 1.39
CA SER A 68 -20.93 -0.04 2.50
C SER A 68 -21.57 1.28 2.97
N GLN A 69 -20.81 2.39 2.94
CA GLN A 69 -21.37 3.72 3.24
C GLN A 69 -22.33 4.19 2.16
N TYR A 70 -22.01 4.02 0.87
CA TYR A 70 -22.88 4.41 -0.24
C TYR A 70 -24.16 3.58 -0.29
N GLU A 71 -24.11 2.32 0.14
CA GLU A 71 -25.27 1.44 0.27
C GLU A 71 -26.15 1.83 1.47
N SER A 72 -25.55 2.00 2.66
CA SER A 72 -26.28 2.29 3.89
C SER A 72 -26.81 3.73 3.98
N LYS A 73 -26.17 4.67 3.28
CA LYS A 73 -26.51 6.11 3.32
C LYS A 73 -26.80 6.69 1.94
N ALA A 74 -27.36 5.88 1.04
CA ALA A 74 -27.69 6.30 -0.33
C ALA A 74 -28.50 7.62 -0.40
N TYR A 75 -29.35 7.89 0.60
CA TYR A 75 -30.13 9.13 0.70
C TYR A 75 -29.29 10.41 0.78
N LEU A 76 -28.03 10.33 1.25
CA LEU A 76 -27.11 11.48 1.28
C LEU A 76 -26.58 11.86 -0.10
N TYR A 77 -26.61 10.93 -1.05
CA TYR A 77 -26.00 11.09 -2.38
C TYR A 77 -27.04 11.10 -3.51
N GLY A 78 -28.32 10.90 -3.19
CA GLY A 78 -29.43 10.94 -4.16
C GLY A 78 -29.16 10.04 -5.38
N ARG A 79 -29.28 10.62 -6.58
CA ARG A 79 -29.08 9.89 -7.85
C ARG A 79 -27.63 9.43 -8.05
N GLN A 80 -26.64 10.16 -7.51
CA GLN A 80 -25.22 9.82 -7.67
C GLN A 80 -24.81 8.56 -6.88
N ALA A 81 -25.62 8.12 -5.90
CA ALA A 81 -25.35 6.92 -5.13
C ALA A 81 -25.10 5.69 -6.02
N GLN A 82 -25.82 5.56 -7.14
CA GLN A 82 -25.68 4.41 -8.03
C GLN A 82 -24.34 4.41 -8.78
N ASP A 83 -23.89 5.59 -9.22
CA ASP A 83 -22.62 5.73 -9.94
C ASP A 83 -21.44 5.48 -8.98
N LEU A 84 -21.52 6.01 -7.74
CA LEU A 84 -20.51 5.79 -6.70
C LEU A 84 -20.38 4.31 -6.31
N LYS A 85 -21.50 3.60 -6.17
CA LYS A 85 -21.48 2.14 -5.93
C LYS A 85 -20.82 1.41 -7.10
N THR A 86 -21.26 1.67 -8.33
CA THR A 86 -20.69 1.03 -9.54
C THR A 86 -19.19 1.27 -9.65
N HIS A 87 -18.74 2.49 -9.35
CA HIS A 87 -17.33 2.84 -9.33
C HIS A 87 -16.56 2.04 -8.26
N CYS A 88 -17.08 1.96 -7.03
CA CYS A 88 -16.45 1.15 -5.97
C CYS A 88 -16.39 -0.34 -6.32
N TYR A 89 -17.46 -0.91 -6.89
CA TYR A 89 -17.45 -2.30 -7.36
C TYR A 89 -16.35 -2.55 -8.40
N SER A 90 -16.17 -1.63 -9.35
CA SER A 90 -15.12 -1.72 -10.37
C SER A 90 -13.71 -1.66 -9.74
N LEU A 91 -13.50 -0.74 -8.80
CA LEU A 91 -12.21 -0.60 -8.10
C LEU A 91 -11.90 -1.80 -7.22
N ILE A 92 -12.87 -2.31 -6.45
CA ILE A 92 -12.72 -3.53 -5.64
C ILE A 92 -12.25 -4.69 -6.53
N ASN A 93 -12.98 -4.97 -7.62
CA ASN A 93 -12.64 -6.06 -8.53
C ASN A 93 -11.27 -5.87 -9.21
N SER A 94 -10.92 -4.63 -9.57
CA SER A 94 -9.62 -4.34 -10.18
C SER A 94 -8.47 -4.55 -9.20
N TYR A 95 -8.63 -4.11 -7.95
CA TYR A 95 -7.62 -4.30 -6.93
C TYR A 95 -7.53 -5.76 -6.46
N GLU A 96 -8.64 -6.49 -6.35
CA GLU A 96 -8.62 -7.94 -6.05
C GLU A 96 -7.85 -8.72 -7.12
N LYS A 97 -8.03 -8.40 -8.41
CA LYS A 97 -7.22 -8.97 -9.49
C LYS A 97 -5.75 -8.59 -9.39
N ALA A 98 -5.46 -7.35 -8.98
CA ALA A 98 -4.09 -6.91 -8.75
C ALA A 98 -3.44 -7.65 -7.58
N VAL A 99 -4.16 -7.88 -6.47
CA VAL A 99 -3.68 -8.71 -5.35
C VAL A 99 -3.31 -10.10 -5.87
N GLU A 100 -4.21 -10.76 -6.59
CA GLU A 100 -3.97 -12.11 -7.13
C GLU A 100 -2.76 -12.15 -8.07
N ALA A 101 -2.67 -11.19 -9.00
CA ALA A 101 -1.57 -11.13 -9.97
C ALA A 101 -0.22 -10.93 -9.26
N ASN A 102 -0.15 -10.00 -8.32
CA ASN A 102 1.08 -9.72 -7.57
C ASN A 102 1.47 -10.93 -6.70
N ARG A 103 0.53 -11.61 -6.03
CA ARG A 103 0.83 -12.83 -5.26
C ARG A 103 1.37 -13.96 -6.14
N LYS A 104 0.82 -14.13 -7.35
CA LYS A 104 1.35 -15.10 -8.33
C LYS A 104 2.76 -14.75 -8.78
N MET A 105 3.05 -13.48 -9.05
CA MET A 105 4.40 -13.03 -9.38
C MET A 105 5.38 -13.30 -8.24
N ALA A 106 4.97 -13.01 -7.00
CA ALA A 106 5.79 -13.30 -5.82
C ALA A 106 6.10 -14.79 -5.68
N GLU A 107 5.10 -15.65 -5.84
CA GLU A 107 5.28 -17.12 -5.84
C GLU A 107 6.24 -17.60 -6.94
N MET A 108 6.08 -17.11 -8.17
CA MET A 108 6.97 -17.46 -9.28
C MET A 108 8.43 -17.12 -8.97
N HIS A 109 8.70 -15.92 -8.44
CA HIS A 109 10.06 -15.52 -8.08
C HIS A 109 10.61 -16.32 -6.88
N ARG A 110 9.80 -16.66 -5.87
CA ARG A 110 10.23 -17.58 -4.82
C ARG A 110 10.58 -18.97 -5.35
N GLY A 111 9.93 -19.42 -6.43
CA GLY A 111 10.26 -20.65 -7.14
C GLY A 111 11.61 -20.57 -7.87
N MET A 112 11.92 -19.43 -8.48
CA MET A 112 13.20 -19.18 -9.15
C MET A 112 14.38 -18.97 -8.19
N ALA A 113 14.10 -18.63 -6.93
CA ALA A 113 15.09 -18.45 -5.86
C ALA A 113 15.55 -19.77 -5.19
N GLN A 114 15.03 -20.92 -5.62
CA GLN A 114 15.31 -22.24 -5.02
C GLN A 114 16.44 -22.98 -5.72
#